data_AF-A0AAP3FSW5-F1
#
_entry.id   AF-A0AAP3FSW5-F1
#
_cell.length_a   1.000
_cell.length_b   1.000
_cell.length_c   1.000
_cell.angle_alpha   90.00
_cell.angle_beta   90.00
_cell.angle_gamma   90.00
#
_symmetry.space_group_name_H-M   'P 1'
#
loop_
_entity.id
_entity.type
_entity.pdbx_description
1 polymer ?
#
loop_
_entity_poly.entity_id
_entity_poly.type
_entity_poly.pdbx_seq_one_letter_code
_entity_poly.pdbx_strand_id
1 'polypeptide(L)'
;FNPYYFAYAGLPGPLTIVNGINEQFPASIWGILIGAAIAIILPVVLIQIFGYGEDTAAQAEKEHVQTAQANEETVYAPFSGKVIPLSDVPDEVFSSGAMGQGLAIEPSENKLYAPFDGTVVMVAPTKHAIGLRSASGVELLVHIGLDTVTLDGTPFALKVKEGDTVKKGEVLVEFDKAIIEEKGLSTITPVIITNSHAYQEILIEELEESALGQKLFTVVS
;
A
#
# COMPACT_ATOMS: atom_id res chain seq x y z
N PHE A 1 -5.40 50.30 -21.34
CA PHE A 1 -4.82 48.96 -21.25
C PHE A 1 -5.95 47.98 -20.96
N ASN A 2 -6.40 47.21 -21.96
CA ASN A 2 -7.30 46.09 -21.73
C ASN A 2 -6.42 44.87 -21.47
N PRO A 3 -6.31 44.35 -20.23
CA PRO A 3 -5.54 43.15 -19.97
C PRO A 3 -6.28 41.95 -20.57
N TYR A 4 -5.66 41.27 -21.53
CA TYR A 4 -6.16 40.02 -22.06
C TYR A 4 -5.80 38.90 -21.07
N TYR A 5 -6.81 38.18 -20.59
CA TYR A 5 -6.68 37.16 -19.55
C TYR A 5 -6.28 35.83 -20.21
N PHE A 6 -4.98 35.53 -20.26
CA PHE A 6 -4.50 34.18 -20.56
C PHE A 6 -4.27 33.45 -19.23
N ALA A 7 -5.33 32.92 -18.63
CA ALA A 7 -5.22 32.09 -17.45
C ALA A 7 -4.67 30.71 -17.84
N TYR A 8 -3.35 30.54 -17.77
CA TYR A 8 -2.74 29.21 -17.71
C TYR A 8 -2.89 28.69 -16.28
N ALA A 9 -4.06 28.11 -15.98
CA ALA A 9 -4.27 27.37 -14.75
C ALA A 9 -3.41 26.09 -14.80
N GLY A 10 -2.30 26.10 -14.07
CA GLY A 10 -1.47 24.97 -13.64
C GLY A 10 -1.66 23.64 -14.38
N LEU A 11 -0.95 23.50 -15.50
CA LEU A 11 -0.35 22.29 -16.10
C LEU A 11 -0.44 22.39 -17.64
N PRO A 12 0.67 22.64 -18.35
CA PRO A 12 0.70 22.54 -19.81
C PRO A 12 0.71 21.07 -20.21
N GLY A 13 -0.48 20.46 -20.25
CA GLY A 13 -0.70 19.14 -20.85
C GLY A 13 -1.08 19.27 -22.33
N PRO A 14 -0.95 18.22 -23.14
CA PRO A 14 -1.36 18.24 -24.55
C PRO A 14 -2.83 18.69 -24.74
N LEU A 15 -3.68 18.41 -23.74
CA LEU A 15 -5.10 18.74 -23.75
C LEU A 15 -5.38 20.23 -23.49
N THR A 16 -4.51 20.96 -22.78
CA THR A 16 -4.71 22.39 -22.48
C THR A 16 -4.20 23.31 -23.60
N ILE A 17 -3.44 22.76 -24.56
CA ILE A 17 -2.93 23.48 -25.75
C ILE A 17 -4.06 24.01 -26.63
N VAL A 18 -5.18 23.28 -26.73
CA VAL A 18 -6.35 23.67 -27.54
C VAL A 18 -6.96 24.99 -27.06
N ASN A 19 -6.89 25.27 -25.74
CA ASN A 19 -7.39 26.52 -25.15
C ASN A 19 -6.48 27.73 -25.40
N GLY A 20 -5.26 27.52 -25.92
CA GLY A 20 -4.28 28.58 -26.20
C GLY A 20 -4.26 29.08 -27.64
N ILE A 21 -4.99 28.44 -28.57
CA ILE A 21 -4.99 28.78 -30.00
C ILE A 21 -6.12 29.79 -30.28
N ASN A 22 -5.75 31.03 -30.62
CA ASN A 22 -6.69 32.08 -30.98
C ASN A 22 -6.31 32.68 -32.35
N GLU A 23 -7.26 32.70 -33.30
CA GLU A 23 -7.07 33.23 -34.67
C GLU A 23 -6.71 34.73 -34.70
N GLN A 24 -7.09 35.49 -33.67
CA GLN A 24 -6.79 36.92 -33.57
C GLN A 24 -5.35 37.21 -33.13
N PHE A 25 -4.61 36.20 -32.64
CA PHE A 25 -3.25 36.34 -32.13
C PHE A 25 -2.35 35.17 -32.61
N PRO A 26 -1.88 35.18 -33.87
CA PRO A 26 -1.06 34.10 -34.45
C PRO A 26 0.31 33.92 -33.76
N ALA A 27 0.77 34.91 -32.99
CA ALA A 27 1.97 34.80 -32.16
C ALA A 27 1.82 33.86 -30.95
N SER A 28 0.59 33.50 -30.56
CA SER A 28 0.31 32.56 -29.46
C SER A 28 0.89 31.17 -29.71
N ILE A 29 0.88 30.70 -30.97
CA ILE A 29 1.44 29.41 -31.39
C ILE A 29 2.96 29.39 -31.13
N TRP A 30 3.66 30.47 -31.51
CA TRP A 30 5.09 30.61 -31.26
C TRP A 30 5.41 30.69 -29.76
N GLY A 31 4.58 31.39 -28.98
CA GLY A 31 4.71 31.44 -27.53
C GLY A 31 4.58 30.06 -26.86
N ILE A 32 3.63 29.24 -27.33
CA ILE A 32 3.43 27.86 -26.84
C ILE A 32 4.63 26.97 -27.20
N LEU A 33 5.12 27.04 -28.44
CA LEU A 33 6.27 26.25 -28.88
C LEU A 33 7.54 26.60 -28.10
N ILE A 34 7.78 27.89 -27.87
CA ILE A 34 8.92 28.36 -27.07
C ILE A 34 8.75 27.93 -25.61
N GLY A 35 7.55 28.09 -25.03
CA GLY A 35 7.26 27.67 -23.67
C GLY A 35 7.44 26.16 -23.44
N ALA A 36 6.97 25.33 -24.37
CA ALA A 36 7.13 23.89 -24.33
C ALA A 36 8.61 23.47 -24.45
N ALA A 37 9.36 24.12 -25.36
CA ALA A 37 10.80 23.87 -25.50
C ALA A 37 11.56 24.24 -24.22
N ILE A 38 11.24 25.37 -23.60
CA ILE A 38 11.83 25.78 -22.31
C ILE A 38 11.45 24.78 -21.22
N ALA A 39 10.20 24.35 -21.11
CA ALA A 39 9.76 23.41 -20.07
C ALA A 39 10.43 22.03 -20.17
N ILE A 40 10.86 21.61 -21.37
CA ILE A 40 11.58 20.34 -21.56
C ILE A 40 13.08 20.52 -21.34
N ILE A 41 13.67 21.58 -21.91
CA ILE A 41 15.13 21.77 -21.95
C ILE A 41 15.64 22.36 -20.64
N LEU A 42 14.91 23.30 -20.03
CA LEU A 42 15.36 23.99 -18.82
C LEU A 42 15.58 23.03 -17.64
N PRO A 43 14.69 22.06 -17.33
CA PRO A 43 14.95 21.12 -16.26
C PRO A 43 16.20 20.27 -16.51
N VAL A 44 16.41 19.80 -17.74
CA VAL A 44 17.59 18.98 -18.10
C VAL A 44 18.88 19.79 -17.95
N VAL A 45 18.88 21.04 -18.41
CA VAL A 45 20.04 21.94 -18.27
C VAL A 45 20.29 22.29 -16.81
N LEU A 46 19.24 22.55 -16.02
CA LEU A 46 19.37 22.78 -14.59
C LEU A 46 19.93 21.56 -13.86
N ILE A 47 19.49 20.35 -14.23
CA ILE A 47 20.03 19.09 -13.68
C ILE A 47 21.50 18.90 -14.07
N GLN A 48 21.92 19.26 -15.28
CA GLN A 48 23.32 19.14 -15.70
C GLN A 48 24.24 20.20 -15.08
N ILE A 49 23.74 21.41 -14.79
CA ILE A 49 24.53 22.50 -14.20
C ILE A 49 24.59 22.41 -12.67
N PHE A 50 23.46 22.12 -12.02
CA PHE A 50 23.35 22.09 -10.56
C PHE A 50 23.44 20.68 -9.96
N GLY A 51 23.40 19.64 -10.80
CA GLY A 51 23.27 18.25 -10.37
C GLY A 51 21.85 17.95 -9.89
N TYR A 52 21.42 16.68 -9.98
CA TYR A 52 20.37 16.19 -9.10
C TYR A 52 21.07 15.84 -7.79
N GLY A 53 20.74 16.52 -6.70
CA GLY A 53 21.24 16.11 -5.39
C GLY A 53 20.70 14.72 -5.11
N GLU A 54 21.61 13.73 -5.05
CA GLU A 54 21.31 12.42 -4.43
C GLU A 54 20.64 12.62 -3.04
N ASP A 55 20.84 13.78 -2.42
CA ASP A 55 20.23 14.19 -1.16
C ASP A 55 18.74 14.58 -1.19
N THR A 56 18.11 14.97 -2.30
CA THR A 56 16.67 15.35 -2.27
C THR A 56 15.75 14.14 -2.38
N ALA A 57 16.11 13.14 -3.18
CA ALA A 57 15.46 11.83 -3.17
C ALA A 57 15.81 11.08 -1.87
N ALA A 58 17.07 11.14 -1.43
CA ALA A 58 17.46 10.55 -0.17
C ALA A 58 16.86 11.27 1.04
N GLN A 59 16.46 12.55 1.01
CA GLN A 59 15.78 13.19 2.14
C GLN A 59 14.29 12.82 2.22
N ALA A 60 13.62 12.60 1.08
CA ALA A 60 12.27 12.03 1.07
C ALA A 60 12.26 10.56 1.55
N GLU A 61 13.35 9.81 1.34
CA GLU A 61 13.55 8.47 1.90
C GLU A 61 14.10 8.48 3.35
N LYS A 62 14.99 9.41 3.71
CA LYS A 62 15.64 9.47 5.04
C LYS A 62 14.74 10.04 6.14
N GLU A 63 13.65 10.73 5.82
CA GLU A 63 12.64 11.06 6.85
C GLU A 63 11.81 9.84 7.26
N HIS A 64 11.85 8.72 6.52
CA HIS A 64 11.10 7.51 6.85
C HIS A 64 11.95 6.29 7.26
N VAL A 65 13.29 6.42 7.27
CA VAL A 65 14.21 5.35 7.68
C VAL A 65 15.19 5.87 8.74
N GLN A 66 14.65 6.18 9.91
CA GLN A 66 15.44 6.14 11.14
C GLN A 66 14.68 5.40 12.23
N THR A 67 14.73 4.07 12.19
CA THR A 67 14.81 3.30 13.44
C THR A 67 15.52 1.95 13.21
N ALA A 68 16.71 1.87 13.78
CA ALA A 68 17.38 0.70 14.36
C ALA A 68 17.36 -0.66 13.62
N GLN A 69 18.54 -1.02 13.11
CA GLN A 69 19.17 -2.35 13.15
C GLN A 69 18.25 -3.54 13.51
N ALA A 70 17.59 -4.07 12.49
CA ALA A 70 17.46 -5.51 12.34
C ALA A 70 17.66 -5.78 10.84
N ASN A 71 18.71 -6.52 10.47
CA ASN A 71 18.87 -6.96 9.07
C ASN A 71 17.72 -7.88 8.63
N GLU A 72 16.90 -8.32 9.59
CA GLU A 72 15.78 -9.23 9.41
C GLU A 72 14.62 -8.82 10.33
N GLU A 73 13.42 -8.66 9.78
CA GLU A 73 12.17 -8.50 10.53
C GLU A 73 11.39 -9.81 10.48
N THR A 74 10.78 -10.21 11.61
CA THR A 74 9.96 -11.42 11.67
C THR A 74 8.49 -11.07 11.79
N VAL A 75 7.69 -11.55 10.84
CA VAL A 75 6.23 -11.42 10.87
C VAL A 75 5.62 -12.72 11.40
N TYR A 76 4.78 -12.61 12.42
CA TYR A 76 4.16 -13.77 13.05
C TYR A 76 2.71 -13.98 12.58
N ALA A 77 2.19 -15.19 12.79
CA ALA A 77 0.86 -15.57 12.38
C ALA A 77 -0.19 -14.76 13.15
N PRO A 78 -1.06 -14.03 12.44
CA PRO A 78 -2.06 -13.17 13.07
C PRO A 78 -3.29 -13.96 13.58
N PHE A 79 -3.41 -15.23 13.22
CA PHE A 79 -4.41 -16.19 13.72
C PHE A 79 -3.93 -17.62 13.45
N SER A 80 -4.48 -18.57 14.20
CA SER A 80 -4.30 -19.99 13.94
C SER A 80 -5.18 -20.43 12.77
N GLY A 81 -4.75 -21.42 11.98
CA GLY A 81 -5.54 -21.88 10.84
C GLY A 81 -4.75 -22.66 9.79
N LYS A 82 -5.42 -23.01 8.70
CA LYS A 82 -4.80 -23.67 7.56
C LYS A 82 -4.10 -22.65 6.67
N VAL A 83 -2.86 -22.91 6.32
CA VAL A 83 -2.07 -22.05 5.43
C VAL A 83 -2.33 -22.45 3.99
N ILE A 84 -2.49 -21.46 3.12
CA ILE A 84 -2.78 -21.61 1.70
C ILE A 84 -1.76 -20.75 0.95
N PRO A 85 -1.03 -21.31 -0.04
CA PRO A 85 -0.18 -20.51 -0.91
C PRO A 85 -0.98 -19.38 -1.55
N LEU A 86 -0.40 -18.19 -1.68
CA LEU A 86 -1.13 -17.04 -2.24
C LEU A 86 -1.65 -17.36 -3.66
N SER A 87 -0.88 -18.13 -4.45
CA SER A 87 -1.25 -18.59 -5.80
C SER A 87 -2.51 -19.46 -5.85
N ASP A 88 -2.88 -20.11 -4.74
CA ASP A 88 -4.01 -21.04 -4.66
C ASP A 88 -5.28 -20.36 -4.11
N VAL A 89 -5.19 -19.07 -3.78
CA VAL A 89 -6.34 -18.27 -3.36
C VAL A 89 -7.28 -18.09 -4.56
N PRO A 90 -8.60 -18.35 -4.43
CA PRO A 90 -9.56 -18.25 -5.52
C PRO A 90 -9.98 -16.79 -5.82
N ASP A 91 -8.99 -15.90 -5.94
CA ASP A 91 -9.14 -14.48 -6.25
C ASP A 91 -7.87 -14.00 -7.00
N GLU A 92 -8.04 -13.49 -8.22
CA GLU A 92 -6.93 -13.09 -9.11
C GLU A 92 -6.13 -11.89 -8.57
N VAL A 93 -6.78 -10.99 -7.83
CA VAL A 93 -6.13 -9.80 -7.27
C VAL A 93 -5.04 -10.22 -6.27
N PHE A 94 -5.32 -11.26 -5.49
CA PHE A 94 -4.36 -11.80 -4.52
C PHE A 94 -3.43 -12.84 -5.15
N SER A 95 -3.97 -13.82 -5.87
CA SER A 95 -3.18 -14.95 -6.41
C SER A 95 -2.18 -14.57 -7.49
N SER A 96 -2.37 -13.44 -8.18
CA SER A 96 -1.38 -12.89 -9.11
C SER A 96 -0.11 -12.39 -8.42
N GLY A 97 -0.14 -12.13 -7.11
CA GLY A 97 0.96 -11.51 -6.37
C GLY A 97 1.18 -10.03 -6.71
N ALA A 98 0.28 -9.39 -7.47
CA ALA A 98 0.41 -7.99 -7.88
C ALA A 98 0.40 -7.01 -6.69
N MET A 99 -0.26 -7.38 -5.59
CA MET A 99 -0.29 -6.59 -4.35
C MET A 99 0.95 -6.75 -3.47
N GLY A 100 1.81 -7.73 -3.75
CA GLY A 100 2.97 -8.05 -2.93
C GLY A 100 3.12 -9.55 -2.67
N GLN A 101 4.14 -9.90 -1.89
CA GLN A 101 4.41 -11.29 -1.48
C GLN A 101 3.68 -11.63 -0.18
N GLY A 102 3.24 -12.89 -0.03
CA GLY A 102 2.57 -13.34 1.17
C GLY A 102 1.97 -14.72 1.02
N LEU A 103 1.00 -15.01 1.89
CA LEU A 103 0.21 -16.24 1.89
C LEU A 103 -1.21 -15.91 2.33
N ALA A 104 -2.12 -16.87 2.25
CA ALA A 104 -3.42 -16.75 2.89
C ALA A 104 -3.57 -17.78 4.00
N ILE A 105 -4.40 -17.46 4.98
CA ILE A 105 -4.73 -18.38 6.07
C ILE A 105 -6.24 -18.48 6.14
N GLU A 106 -6.76 -19.71 6.22
CA GLU A 106 -8.13 -19.98 6.59
C GLU A 106 -8.21 -20.07 8.14
N PRO A 107 -8.71 -19.02 8.81
CA PRO A 107 -8.62 -18.89 10.26
C PRO A 107 -9.45 -19.96 10.96
N SER A 108 -8.92 -20.58 12.01
CA SER A 108 -9.69 -21.46 12.92
C SER A 108 -10.37 -20.67 14.05
N GLU A 109 -10.06 -19.38 14.17
CA GLU A 109 -10.53 -18.50 15.24
C GLU A 109 -11.13 -17.20 14.69
N ASN A 110 -11.91 -16.51 15.53
CA ASN A 110 -12.71 -15.33 15.18
C ASN A 110 -12.02 -14.01 15.56
N LYS A 111 -10.70 -14.03 15.68
CA LYS A 111 -9.91 -12.90 16.17
C LYS A 111 -8.66 -12.70 15.32
N LEU A 112 -8.41 -11.45 14.97
CA LEU A 112 -7.20 -11.01 14.30
C LEU A 112 -6.26 -10.39 15.33
N TYR A 113 -5.04 -10.89 15.39
CA TYR A 113 -4.01 -10.40 16.29
C TYR A 113 -2.89 -9.67 15.55
N ALA A 114 -2.24 -8.72 16.25
CA ALA A 114 -1.11 -8.01 15.70
C ALA A 114 0.09 -8.97 15.50
N PRO A 115 0.63 -9.08 14.28
CA PRO A 115 1.71 -10.01 13.96
C PRO A 115 3.08 -9.50 14.43
N PHE A 116 3.23 -8.20 14.70
CA PHE A 116 4.44 -7.56 15.20
C PHE A 116 4.09 -6.27 15.95
N ASP A 117 5.08 -5.67 16.59
CA ASP A 117 4.97 -4.33 17.15
C ASP A 117 4.99 -3.28 16.03
N GLY A 118 4.03 -2.37 16.01
CA GLY A 118 3.91 -1.41 14.91
C GLY A 118 2.77 -0.42 15.05
N THR A 119 2.37 0.16 13.92
CA THR A 119 1.30 1.16 13.84
C THR A 119 0.25 0.73 12.82
N VAL A 120 -1.02 0.99 13.13
CA VAL A 120 -2.12 0.82 12.18
C VAL A 120 -2.08 1.99 11.20
N VAL A 121 -1.74 1.71 9.93
CA VAL A 121 -1.60 2.74 8.90
C VAL A 121 -2.84 2.89 8.03
N MET A 122 -3.73 1.90 8.03
CA MET A 122 -4.96 1.93 7.26
C MET A 122 -6.00 1.00 7.90
N VAL A 123 -7.25 1.45 7.94
CA VAL A 123 -8.39 0.57 8.18
C VAL A 123 -9.41 0.77 7.06
N ALA A 124 -9.82 -0.31 6.39
CA ALA A 124 -10.84 -0.22 5.36
C ALA A 124 -12.17 0.32 5.93
N PRO A 125 -12.95 1.11 5.18
CA PRO A 125 -14.22 1.66 5.67
C PRO A 125 -15.21 0.60 6.16
N THR A 126 -15.25 -0.56 5.48
CA THR A 126 -16.07 -1.72 5.87
C THR A 126 -15.34 -2.68 6.81
N LYS A 127 -14.18 -2.29 7.36
CA LYS A 127 -13.41 -2.95 8.43
C LYS A 127 -12.90 -4.37 8.14
N HIS A 128 -13.07 -4.86 6.91
CA HIS A 128 -12.62 -6.19 6.48
C HIS A 128 -11.10 -6.27 6.29
N ALA A 129 -10.42 -5.14 6.07
CA ALA A 129 -8.97 -5.12 5.87
C ALA A 129 -8.28 -4.08 6.76
N ILE A 130 -7.08 -4.44 7.23
CA ILE A 130 -6.23 -3.60 8.05
C ILE A 130 -4.80 -3.60 7.49
N GLY A 131 -4.23 -2.40 7.39
CA GLY A 131 -2.83 -2.17 7.06
C GLY A 131 -2.03 -1.86 8.31
N LEU A 132 -0.91 -2.56 8.50
CA LEU A 132 0.01 -2.41 9.61
C LEU A 132 1.39 -2.03 9.07
N ARG A 133 2.12 -1.19 9.80
CA ARG A 133 3.52 -0.90 9.50
C ARG A 133 4.38 -1.21 10.72
N SER A 134 5.40 -2.06 10.56
CA SER A 134 6.34 -2.36 11.65
C SER A 134 7.29 -1.19 11.89
N ALA A 135 8.01 -1.20 13.01
CA ALA A 135 9.05 -0.20 13.29
C ALA A 135 10.20 -0.23 12.27
N SER A 136 10.45 -1.38 11.63
CA SER A 136 11.41 -1.57 10.54
C SER A 136 10.87 -1.17 9.16
N GLY A 137 9.60 -0.73 9.07
CA GLY A 137 8.98 -0.24 7.85
C GLY A 137 8.25 -1.29 7.02
N VAL A 138 8.15 -2.54 7.47
CA VAL A 138 7.39 -3.59 6.77
C VAL A 138 5.92 -3.23 6.77
N GLU A 139 5.33 -3.12 5.58
CA GLU A 139 3.90 -2.85 5.42
C GLU A 139 3.17 -4.17 5.18
N LEU A 140 2.27 -4.50 6.09
CA LEU A 140 1.47 -5.72 6.05
C LEU A 140 0.00 -5.38 5.88
N LEU A 141 -0.62 -5.95 4.85
CA LEU A 141 -2.05 -5.96 4.64
C LEU A 141 -2.63 -7.29 5.10
N VAL A 142 -3.65 -7.23 5.96
CA VAL A 142 -4.47 -8.40 6.32
C VAL A 142 -5.89 -8.15 5.84
N HIS A 143 -6.40 -9.00 4.95
CA HIS A 143 -7.72 -8.88 4.34
C HIS A 143 -8.63 -10.04 4.74
N ILE A 144 -9.54 -9.84 5.70
CA ILE A 144 -10.34 -10.90 6.33
C ILE A 144 -11.42 -11.40 5.38
N GLY A 145 -11.25 -12.63 4.89
CA GLY A 145 -12.15 -13.27 3.92
C GLY A 145 -12.04 -12.69 2.50
N LEU A 146 -12.69 -13.35 1.54
CA LEU A 146 -12.79 -12.87 0.15
C LEU A 146 -14.16 -12.21 -0.08
N ASP A 147 -14.18 -11.11 -0.83
CA ASP A 147 -15.38 -10.31 -1.12
C ASP A 147 -16.18 -9.81 0.10
N THR A 148 -15.61 -9.89 1.30
CA THR A 148 -16.25 -9.48 2.56
C THR A 148 -16.48 -7.98 2.69
N VAL A 149 -15.89 -7.19 1.80
CA VAL A 149 -16.22 -5.75 1.62
C VAL A 149 -17.72 -5.55 1.42
N THR A 150 -18.42 -6.51 0.81
CA THR A 150 -19.87 -6.49 0.54
C THR A 150 -20.75 -6.63 1.79
N LEU A 151 -20.16 -6.96 2.94
CA LEU A 151 -20.88 -7.15 4.20
C LEU A 151 -21.04 -5.85 5.02
N ASP A 152 -20.60 -4.71 4.48
CA ASP A 152 -20.78 -3.37 5.04
C ASP A 152 -20.33 -3.24 6.51
N GLY A 153 -19.31 -3.99 6.92
CA GLY A 153 -18.78 -3.96 8.28
C GLY A 153 -19.60 -4.72 9.32
N THR A 154 -20.68 -5.40 8.93
CA THR A 154 -21.57 -6.14 9.84
C THR A 154 -20.86 -7.20 10.69
N PRO A 155 -20.00 -8.08 10.11
CA PRO A 155 -19.36 -9.14 10.90
C PRO A 155 -18.12 -8.64 11.65
N PHE A 156 -17.69 -7.39 11.46
CA PHE A 156 -16.37 -6.91 11.91
C PHE A 156 -16.48 -5.92 13.08
N ALA A 157 -15.95 -6.32 14.23
CA ALA A 157 -15.79 -5.50 15.42
C ALA A 157 -14.31 -5.08 15.59
N LEU A 158 -13.98 -3.93 15.01
CA LEU A 158 -12.65 -3.31 15.11
C LEU A 158 -12.37 -2.83 16.55
N LYS A 159 -11.16 -3.11 17.06
CA LYS A 159 -10.69 -2.71 18.41
C LYS A 159 -9.67 -1.57 18.40
N VAL A 160 -9.11 -1.29 17.22
CA VAL A 160 -8.09 -0.27 16.99
C VAL A 160 -8.59 0.78 16.00
N LYS A 161 -7.88 1.88 15.83
CA LYS A 161 -8.13 2.86 14.76
C LYS A 161 -6.83 3.18 14.02
N GLU A 162 -6.97 3.78 12.86
CA GLU A 162 -5.82 4.32 12.13
C GLU A 162 -5.02 5.29 13.00
N GLY A 163 -3.69 5.15 12.96
CA GLY A 163 -2.74 5.89 13.79
C GLY A 163 -2.44 5.26 15.15
N ASP A 164 -3.17 4.22 15.58
CA ASP A 164 -2.87 3.54 16.84
C ASP A 164 -1.57 2.74 16.76
N THR A 165 -0.80 2.75 17.85
CA THR A 165 0.33 1.84 18.04
C THR A 165 -0.16 0.54 18.67
N VAL A 166 0.28 -0.59 18.13
CA VAL A 166 -0.13 -1.93 18.56
C VAL A 166 1.06 -2.77 18.96
N LYS A 167 0.85 -3.70 19.89
CA LYS A 167 1.86 -4.68 20.30
C LYS A 167 1.57 -6.06 19.69
N LYS A 168 2.61 -6.83 19.43
CA LYS A 168 2.48 -8.22 18.98
C LYS A 168 1.54 -8.98 19.91
N GLY A 169 0.56 -9.67 19.33
CA GLY A 169 -0.44 -10.46 20.07
C GLY A 169 -1.60 -9.63 20.63
N GLU A 170 -1.69 -8.34 20.33
CA GLU A 170 -2.85 -7.52 20.64
C GLU A 170 -4.01 -7.81 19.68
N VAL A 171 -5.25 -7.80 20.17
CA VAL A 171 -6.43 -8.04 19.33
C VAL A 171 -6.76 -6.78 18.52
N LEU A 172 -6.75 -6.90 17.19
CA LEU A 172 -7.03 -5.81 16.26
C LEU A 172 -8.50 -5.78 15.81
N VAL A 173 -9.01 -6.95 15.44
CA VAL A 173 -10.38 -7.14 14.94
C VAL A 173 -10.95 -8.41 15.54
N GLU A 174 -12.19 -8.35 16.01
CA GLU A 174 -13.00 -9.56 16.25
C GLU A 174 -13.98 -9.68 15.08
N PHE A 175 -14.13 -10.87 14.52
CA PHE A 175 -15.01 -11.09 13.37
C PHE A 175 -15.83 -12.37 13.50
N ASP A 176 -17.01 -12.40 12.88
CA ASP A 176 -17.88 -13.59 12.91
C ASP A 176 -17.78 -14.37 11.59
N LYS A 177 -17.04 -15.49 11.64
CA LYS A 177 -16.91 -16.41 10.51
C LYS A 177 -18.24 -17.02 10.07
N ALA A 178 -19.14 -17.32 11.01
CA ALA A 178 -20.41 -17.96 10.67
C ALA A 178 -21.26 -17.02 9.81
N ILE A 179 -21.25 -15.71 10.11
CA ILE A 179 -21.95 -14.72 9.28
C ILE A 179 -21.34 -14.64 7.87
N ILE A 180 -20.01 -14.71 7.75
CA ILE A 180 -19.32 -14.70 6.45
C ILE A 180 -19.72 -15.94 5.62
N GLU A 181 -19.68 -17.11 6.24
CA GLU A 181 -20.02 -18.40 5.62
C GLU A 181 -21.51 -18.50 5.26
N GLU A 182 -22.42 -18.00 6.11
CA GLU A 182 -23.87 -17.91 5.83
C GLU A 182 -24.18 -17.05 4.61
N LYS A 183 -23.32 -16.07 4.30
CA LYS A 183 -23.42 -15.23 3.10
C LYS A 183 -22.79 -15.87 1.87
N GLY A 184 -22.26 -17.08 1.99
CA GLY A 184 -21.60 -17.82 0.91
C GLY A 184 -20.22 -17.27 0.55
N LEU A 185 -19.60 -16.50 1.44
CA LEU A 185 -18.27 -15.91 1.23
C LEU A 185 -17.19 -16.77 1.87
N SER A 186 -15.98 -16.67 1.34
CA SER A 186 -14.82 -17.40 1.86
C SER A 186 -14.22 -16.68 3.07
N THR A 187 -13.79 -17.44 4.08
CA THR A 187 -13.05 -16.91 5.25
C THR A 187 -11.53 -16.91 5.04
N ILE A 188 -11.06 -17.41 3.88
CA ILE A 188 -9.65 -17.32 3.47
C ILE A 188 -9.19 -15.88 3.55
N THR A 189 -8.18 -15.63 4.38
CA THR A 189 -7.70 -14.29 4.72
C THR A 189 -6.28 -14.11 4.19
N PRO A 190 -6.08 -13.34 3.11
CA PRO A 190 -4.75 -12.97 2.65
C PRO A 190 -3.98 -12.14 3.68
N VAL A 191 -2.70 -12.48 3.83
CA VAL A 191 -1.70 -11.79 4.67
C VAL A 191 -0.50 -11.47 3.78
N ILE A 192 -0.38 -10.20 3.39
CA ILE A 192 0.48 -9.76 2.29
C ILE A 192 1.40 -8.64 2.73
N ILE A 193 2.69 -8.73 2.38
CA ILE A 193 3.65 -7.64 2.51
C ILE A 193 3.55 -6.76 1.26
N THR A 194 2.96 -5.57 1.39
CA THR A 194 2.62 -4.72 0.24
C THR A 194 3.82 -4.00 -0.36
N ASN A 195 4.81 -3.69 0.46
CA ASN A 195 6.08 -3.10 0.04
C ASN A 195 7.18 -4.15 -0.19
N SER A 196 6.82 -5.37 -0.60
CA SER A 196 7.74 -6.50 -0.73
C SER A 196 8.95 -6.24 -1.65
N HIS A 197 8.80 -5.35 -2.63
CA HIS A 197 9.85 -4.96 -3.58
C HIS A 197 10.94 -4.08 -2.98
N ALA A 198 10.72 -3.52 -1.77
CA ALA A 198 11.71 -2.72 -1.05
C ALA A 198 12.74 -3.58 -0.29
N TYR A 199 12.56 -4.90 -0.28
CA TYR A 199 13.39 -5.84 0.49
C TYR A 199 14.20 -6.76 -0.44
N GLN A 200 15.36 -7.20 0.03
CA GLN A 200 16.23 -8.10 -0.73
C GLN A 200 15.62 -9.49 -0.86
N GLU A 201 15.04 -9.99 0.22
CA GLU A 201 14.48 -11.34 0.29
C GLU A 201 13.33 -11.40 1.29
N ILE A 202 12.30 -12.19 0.95
CA ILE A 202 11.19 -12.52 1.85
C ILE A 202 11.10 -14.03 1.90
N LEU A 203 11.47 -14.59 3.04
CA LEU A 203 11.39 -16.02 3.30
C LEU A 203 10.01 -16.32 3.87
N ILE A 204 9.24 -17.11 3.14
CA ILE A 204 7.93 -17.59 3.57
C ILE A 204 8.11 -18.98 4.15
N GLU A 205 7.63 -19.21 5.38
CA GLU A 205 7.70 -20.52 6.01
C GLU A 205 6.76 -21.50 5.31
N GLU A 206 7.30 -22.67 4.93
CA GLU A 206 6.52 -23.77 4.35
C GLU A 206 5.70 -24.47 5.44
N LEU A 207 4.44 -24.04 5.61
CA LEU A 207 3.53 -24.53 6.62
C LEU A 207 2.23 -25.02 5.96
N GLU A 208 1.67 -26.12 6.45
CA GLU A 208 0.29 -26.55 6.11
C GLU A 208 -0.74 -25.92 7.07
N GLU A 209 -0.35 -25.74 8.33
CA GLU A 209 -1.13 -25.10 9.39
C GLU A 209 -0.22 -24.14 10.17
N SER A 210 -0.78 -23.00 10.57
CA SER A 210 -0.13 -22.03 11.45
C SER A 210 -0.82 -21.98 12.79
N ALA A 211 -0.04 -21.93 13.87
CA ALA A 211 -0.52 -21.56 15.20
C ALA A 211 -0.38 -20.05 15.45
N LEU A 212 -1.27 -19.46 16.24
CA LEU A 212 -1.18 -18.04 16.63
C LEU A 212 0.22 -17.70 17.16
N GLY A 213 0.84 -16.66 16.58
CA GLY A 213 2.16 -16.21 16.99
C GLY A 213 3.32 -17.09 16.52
N GLN A 214 3.08 -18.11 15.68
CA GLN A 214 4.12 -18.83 14.95
C GLN A 214 4.76 -17.91 13.91
N LYS A 215 6.03 -18.14 13.56
CA LYS A 215 6.69 -17.38 12.50
C LYS A 215 6.05 -17.68 11.13
N LEU A 216 5.72 -16.64 10.35
CA LEU A 216 5.23 -16.78 8.97
C LEU A 216 6.22 -16.29 7.94
N PHE A 217 6.80 -15.11 8.16
CA PHE A 217 7.74 -14.49 7.24
C PHE A 217 9.00 -14.05 7.96
N THR A 218 10.12 -14.12 7.26
CA THR A 218 11.35 -13.40 7.60
C THR A 218 11.68 -12.45 6.44
N VAL A 219 11.70 -11.15 6.73
CA VAL A 219 11.93 -10.08 5.75
C VAL A 219 13.36 -9.57 5.90
N VAL A 220 14.18 -9.70 4.86
CA VAL A 220 15.60 -9.34 4.85
C VAL A 220 15.79 -8.01 4.11
N SER A 221 16.40 -7.04 4.79
CA SER A 221 16.62 -5.67 4.28
C SER A 221 18.03 -5.45 3.72
#